data_AF-A0A3S5C365-F1
#
_entry.id   AF-A0A3S5C365-F1
#
_cell.length_a   1.000
_cell.length_b   1.000
_cell.length_c   1.000
_cell.angle_alpha   90.00
_cell.angle_beta   90.00
_cell.angle_gamma   90.00
#
_symmetry.space_group_name_H-M   'P 1'
#
loop_
_entity.id
_entity.type
_entity.pdbx_description
1 polymer ?
#
loop_
_entity_poly.entity_id
_entity_poly.type
_entity_poly.pdbx_seq_one_letter_code
_entity_poly.pdbx_strand_id
1 'polypeptide(L)'
;MAADPKYCGDVELTEYTTMKAGFEMLNKRYRRNHREMEKGIAVLGKSLDELENAETVGEAVDLLDKVINAVSGSKRKASSVFTEESNLVLACKRRIEHLKQISLSEGKNYPGHLRQGEVPHN
;
A
#
# COMPACT_ATOMS: atom_id res chain seq x y z
N MET A 1 4.34 44.81 4.11
CA MET A 1 3.08 44.12 4.42
C MET A 1 3.38 42.63 4.45
N ALA A 2 3.53 42.07 5.64
CA ALA A 2 3.82 40.64 5.83
C ALA A 2 2.53 39.86 5.54
N ALA A 3 2.63 38.79 4.76
CA ALA A 3 1.50 37.91 4.49
C ALA A 3 1.05 37.25 5.79
N ASP A 4 -0.22 37.41 6.16
CA ASP A 4 -0.82 36.72 7.29
C ASP A 4 -0.66 35.20 7.11
N PRO A 5 -0.23 34.48 8.16
CA PRO A 5 -0.17 33.02 8.13
C PRO A 5 -1.61 32.52 7.96
N LYS A 6 -1.90 31.89 6.80
CA LYS A 6 -3.21 31.31 6.47
C LYS A 6 -3.80 30.61 7.70
N TYR A 7 -4.84 31.21 8.26
CA TYR A 7 -5.68 30.59 9.27
C TYR A 7 -6.36 29.39 8.60
N CYS A 8 -5.75 28.21 8.76
CA CYS A 8 -6.35 26.94 8.39
C CYS A 8 -7.52 26.75 9.35
N GLY A 9 -8.76 26.86 8.86
CA GLY A 9 -9.93 26.75 9.72
C GLY A 9 -9.97 25.39 10.42
N ASP A 10 -10.63 25.28 11.58
CA ASP A 10 -10.71 24.03 12.36
C ASP A 10 -11.18 22.82 11.52
N VAL A 11 -12.05 23.07 10.53
CA VAL A 11 -12.50 22.07 9.55
C VAL A 11 -11.36 21.62 8.64
N GLU A 12 -10.61 22.55 8.05
CA GLU A 12 -9.47 22.24 7.16
C GLU A 12 -8.37 21.47 7.91
N LEU A 13 -8.12 21.85 9.17
CA LEU A 13 -7.16 21.15 10.03
C LEU A 13 -7.63 19.72 10.37
N THR A 14 -8.92 19.54 10.65
CA THR A 14 -9.52 18.23 10.94
C THR A 14 -9.44 17.30 9.72
N GLU A 15 -9.75 17.84 8.53
CA GLU A 15 -9.66 17.13 7.26
C GLU A 15 -8.23 16.69 6.95
N TYR A 16 -7.27 17.61 7.08
CA TYR A 16 -5.85 17.31 6.91
C TYR A 16 -5.37 16.22 7.87
N THR A 17 -5.72 16.35 9.16
CA THR A 17 -5.31 15.39 10.20
C THR A 17 -5.88 14.00 9.92
N THR A 18 -7.15 13.93 9.51
CA THR A 18 -7.81 12.66 9.15
C THR A 18 -7.11 11.99 7.97
N MET A 19 -6.81 12.75 6.91
CA MET A 19 -6.09 12.24 5.74
C MET A 19 -4.69 11.74 6.11
N LYS A 20 -3.95 12.55 6.87
CA LYS A 20 -2.60 12.22 7.31
C LYS A 20 -2.58 10.91 8.11
N ALA A 21 -3.49 10.74 9.07
CA ALA A 21 -3.61 9.52 9.86
C ALA A 21 -3.88 8.28 8.99
N GLY A 22 -4.75 8.40 7.97
CA GLY A 22 -5.03 7.32 7.03
C GLY A 22 -3.79 6.89 6.23
N PHE A 23 -3.01 7.86 5.74
CA PHE A 23 -1.76 7.58 5.03
C PHE A 23 -0.68 6.97 5.94
N GLU A 24 -0.53 7.47 7.17
CA GLU A 24 0.42 6.91 8.14
C GLU A 24 0.08 5.46 8.48
N MET A 25 -1.20 5.15 8.67
CA MET A 25 -1.67 3.79 8.89
C MET A 25 -1.38 2.89 7.69
N LEU A 26 -1.70 3.33 6.47
CA LEU A 26 -1.38 2.60 5.24
C LEU A 26 0.12 2.31 5.15
N ASN A 27 0.97 3.32 5.32
CA ASN A 27 2.42 3.19 5.21
C ASN A 27 2.99 2.25 6.29
N LYS A 28 2.49 2.35 7.54
CA LYS A 28 2.88 1.45 8.63
C LYS A 28 2.52 0.00 8.33
N ARG A 29 1.32 -0.25 7.80
CA ARG A 29 0.87 -1.59 7.42
C ARG A 29 1.67 -2.13 6.24
N TYR A 30 1.84 -1.34 5.19
CA TYR A 30 2.66 -1.69 4.02
C TYR A 30 4.06 -2.15 4.41
N ARG A 31 4.79 -1.35 5.21
CA ARG A 31 6.15 -1.71 5.66
C ARG A 31 6.19 -2.97 6.52
N ARG A 32 5.16 -3.20 7.35
CA ARG A 32 5.06 -4.42 8.14
C ARG A 32 4.82 -5.63 7.22
N ASN A 33 3.83 -5.52 6.34
CA ASN A 33 3.40 -6.59 5.46
C ASN A 33 4.51 -6.99 4.49
N HIS A 34 5.19 -6.02 3.90
CA HIS A 34 6.34 -6.26 3.03
C HIS A 34 7.46 -7.01 3.77
N ARG A 35 7.84 -6.59 4.99
CA ARG A 35 8.83 -7.32 5.80
C ARG A 35 8.44 -8.77 6.10
N GLU A 36 7.15 -9.01 6.34
CA GLU A 36 6.65 -10.37 6.57
C GLU A 36 6.66 -11.22 5.30
N MET A 37 6.41 -10.62 4.12
CA MET A 37 6.55 -11.33 2.85
C MET A 37 8.01 -11.67 2.54
N GLU A 38 8.94 -10.74 2.76
CA GLU A 38 10.37 -10.97 2.56
C GLU A 38 10.89 -12.15 3.39
N LYS A 39 10.41 -12.30 4.64
CA LYS A 39 10.71 -13.49 5.44
C LYS A 39 10.19 -14.78 4.79
N GLY A 40 8.97 -14.75 4.25
CA GLY A 40 8.39 -15.89 3.54
C GLY A 40 9.17 -16.26 2.27
N ILE A 41 9.64 -15.26 1.52
CA ILE A 41 10.51 -15.44 0.36
C ILE A 41 11.85 -16.06 0.78
N ALA A 42 12.45 -15.58 1.87
CA ALA A 42 13.70 -16.14 2.38
C ALA A 42 13.54 -17.61 2.81
N VAL A 43 12.43 -17.97 3.48
CA VAL A 43 12.13 -19.36 3.85
C VAL A 43 11.97 -20.23 2.61
N LEU A 44 11.23 -19.76 1.60
CA LEU A 44 11.07 -20.48 0.33
C LEU A 44 12.41 -20.68 -0.37
N GLY A 45 13.24 -19.63 -0.44
CA GLY A 45 14.57 -19.70 -1.03
C GLY A 45 15.44 -20.75 -0.34
N LYS A 46 15.44 -20.79 0.99
CA LYS A 46 16.14 -21.83 1.75
C LYS A 46 15.61 -23.23 1.45
N SER A 47 14.29 -23.42 1.37
CA SER A 47 13.71 -24.73 1.05
C SER A 47 14.05 -25.20 -0.37
N LEU A 48 14.18 -24.27 -1.32
CA LEU A 48 14.62 -24.58 -2.69
C LEU A 48 16.10 -24.96 -2.72
N ASP A 49 16.95 -24.25 -1.98
CA ASP A 49 18.38 -24.56 -1.86
C ASP A 49 18.58 -25.94 -1.21
N GLU A 50 17.84 -26.27 -0.15
CA GLU A 50 17.84 -27.62 0.44
C GLU A 50 17.46 -28.67 -0.60
N LEU A 51 16.42 -28.43 -1.40
CA LEU A 51 15.95 -29.36 -2.44
C LEU A 51 16.97 -29.56 -3.56
N GLU A 52 17.66 -28.50 -4.00
CA GLU A 52 18.69 -28.58 -5.03
C GLU A 52 19.87 -29.45 -4.62
N ASN A 53 20.15 -29.50 -3.31
CA ASN A 53 21.24 -30.28 -2.72
C ASN A 53 20.82 -31.69 -2.24
N ALA A 54 19.62 -32.16 -2.57
CA ALA A 54 19.14 -33.48 -2.15
C ALA A 54 20.00 -34.61 -2.77
N GLU A 55 20.45 -35.55 -1.94
CA GLU A 55 21.31 -36.66 -2.41
C GLU A 55 20.51 -37.90 -2.81
N THR A 56 19.27 -38.02 -2.31
CA THR A 56 18.42 -39.19 -2.56
C THR A 56 17.02 -38.78 -3.03
N VAL A 57 16.36 -39.69 -3.74
CA VAL A 57 14.97 -39.48 -4.18
C VAL A 57 14.02 -39.35 -3.00
N GLY A 58 14.22 -40.13 -1.93
CA GLY A 58 13.37 -40.04 -0.72
C GLY A 58 13.47 -38.68 -0.05
N GLU A 59 14.70 -38.17 0.13
CA GLU A 59 14.94 -36.84 0.65
C GLU A 59 14.34 -35.75 -0.25
N ALA A 60 14.48 -35.87 -1.57
CA ALA A 60 13.89 -34.93 -2.50
C ALA A 60 12.35 -34.87 -2.39
N VAL A 61 11.69 -36.01 -2.17
CA VAL A 61 10.23 -36.05 -1.94
C VAL A 61 9.84 -35.29 -0.67
N ASP A 62 10.55 -35.51 0.45
CA ASP A 62 10.29 -34.82 1.71
C ASP A 62 10.55 -33.30 1.59
N LEU A 63 11.58 -32.91 0.84
CA LEU A 63 11.91 -31.49 0.61
C LEU A 63 10.91 -30.82 -0.33
N LEU A 64 10.35 -31.53 -1.31
CA LEU A 64 9.25 -31.04 -2.13
C LEU A 64 8.02 -30.70 -1.28
N ASP A 65 7.70 -31.52 -0.27
CA ASP A 65 6.63 -31.21 0.67
C ASP A 65 6.91 -29.92 1.47
N LYS A 66 8.16 -29.71 1.91
CA LYS A 66 8.54 -28.43 2.56
C LYS A 66 8.35 -27.24 1.63
N VAL A 67 8.77 -27.34 0.37
CA VAL A 67 8.60 -26.29 -0.64
C VAL A 67 7.12 -26.00 -0.88
N ILE A 68 6.29 -27.02 -1.07
CA ILE A 68 4.84 -26.88 -1.26
C ILE A 68 4.20 -26.17 -0.07
N ASN A 69 4.60 -26.54 1.16
CA ASN A 69 4.13 -25.89 2.37
C ASN A 69 4.54 -24.41 2.46
N ALA A 70 5.79 -24.09 2.12
CA ALA A 70 6.30 -22.72 2.09
C ALA A 70 5.56 -21.86 1.06
N VAL A 71 5.41 -22.34 -0.19
CA VAL A 71 4.67 -21.65 -1.25
C VAL A 71 3.21 -21.43 -0.85
N SER A 72 2.56 -22.46 -0.30
CA SER A 72 1.16 -22.38 0.14
C SER A 72 0.97 -21.37 1.27
N GLY A 73 1.90 -21.34 2.23
CA GLY A 73 1.93 -20.33 3.29
C GLY A 73 2.09 -18.91 2.74
N SER A 74 3.06 -18.70 1.85
CA SER A 74 3.32 -17.43 1.19
C SER A 74 2.12 -16.96 0.35
N LYS A 75 1.45 -17.86 -0.39
CA LYS A 75 0.22 -17.53 -1.15
C LYS A 75 -0.91 -17.03 -0.25
N ARG A 76 -1.16 -17.71 0.88
CA ARG A 76 -2.18 -17.28 1.85
C ARG A 76 -1.84 -15.91 2.43
N LYS A 77 -0.56 -15.71 2.79
CA LYS A 77 -0.07 -14.45 3.34
C LYS A 77 -0.21 -13.30 2.32
N ALA A 78 0.23 -13.50 1.08
CA ALA A 78 0.11 -12.53 0.01
C ALA A 78 -1.35 -12.12 -0.24
N SER A 79 -2.28 -13.09 -0.23
CA SER A 79 -3.71 -12.83 -0.37
C SER A 79 -4.24 -11.96 0.76
N SER A 80 -3.90 -12.29 2.01
CA SER A 80 -4.28 -11.49 3.18
C SER A 80 -3.70 -10.08 3.16
N VAL A 81 -2.41 -9.93 2.80
CA VAL A 81 -1.72 -8.65 2.69
C VAL A 81 -2.39 -7.78 1.61
N PHE A 82 -2.64 -8.36 0.44
CA PHE A 82 -3.32 -7.67 -0.66
C PHE A 82 -4.69 -7.14 -0.24
N THR A 83 -5.52 -7.97 0.41
CA THR A 83 -6.83 -7.53 0.88
C THR A 83 -6.72 -6.39 1.90
N GLU A 84 -5.81 -6.50 2.88
CA GLU A 84 -5.59 -5.45 3.89
C GLU A 84 -5.18 -4.13 3.25
N GLU A 85 -4.15 -4.16 2.38
CA GLU A 85 -3.62 -2.96 1.73
C GLU A 85 -4.63 -2.36 0.75
N SER A 86 -5.32 -3.18 -0.02
CA SER A 86 -6.38 -2.74 -0.94
C SER A 86 -7.49 -2.00 -0.18
N ASN A 87 -7.93 -2.52 0.97
CA ASN A 87 -8.93 -1.86 1.80
C ASN A 87 -8.46 -0.51 2.33
N LEU A 88 -7.21 -0.40 2.78
CA LEU A 88 -6.62 0.85 3.25
C LEU A 88 -6.50 1.88 2.12
N VAL A 89 -6.02 1.46 0.95
CA VAL A 89 -5.94 2.32 -0.24
C VAL A 89 -7.33 2.80 -0.67
N LEU A 90 -8.32 1.91 -0.69
CA LEU A 90 -9.70 2.27 -1.04
C LEU A 90 -10.30 3.26 -0.04
N ALA A 91 -10.00 3.13 1.26
CA ALA A 91 -10.43 4.10 2.26
C ALA A 91 -9.83 5.49 2.00
N CYS A 92 -8.53 5.57 1.73
CA CYS A 92 -7.88 6.83 1.37
C CYS A 92 -8.46 7.43 0.08
N LYS A 93 -8.69 6.60 -0.96
CA LYS A 93 -9.29 7.04 -2.23
C LYS A 93 -10.69 7.62 -2.03
N ARG A 94 -11.56 6.94 -1.26
CA ARG A 94 -12.91 7.44 -0.96
C ARG A 94 -12.85 8.80 -0.28
N ARG A 95 -11.97 8.98 0.72
CA ARG A 95 -11.85 10.25 1.43
C ARG A 95 -11.35 11.38 0.52
N ILE A 96 -10.36 11.11 -0.33
CA ILE A 96 -9.89 12.07 -1.35
C ILE A 96 -11.04 12.47 -2.28
N GLU A 97 -11.85 11.51 -2.72
CA GLU A 97 -12.98 11.79 -3.60
C GLU A 97 -14.02 12.67 -2.92
N HIS A 98 -14.37 12.39 -1.66
CA HIS A 98 -15.24 13.27 -0.88
C HIS A 98 -14.68 14.69 -0.74
N LEU A 99 -13.38 14.83 -0.47
CA LEU A 99 -12.72 16.13 -0.37
C LEU A 99 -12.78 16.92 -1.70
N LYS A 100 -12.61 16.22 -2.83
CA LYS A 100 -12.77 16.82 -4.17
C LYS A 100 -14.20 17.29 -4.41
N GLN A 101 -15.20 16.48 -4.06
CA GLN A 101 -16.61 16.85 -4.20
C GLN A 101 -16.96 18.08 -3.36
N ILE A 102 -16.50 18.15 -2.11
CA ILE A 102 -16.67 19.32 -1.24
C ILE A 102 -16.03 20.56 -1.88
N SER A 103 -14.77 20.45 -2.32
CA SER A 103 -14.06 21.54 -2.99
C SER A 103 -14.78 22.07 -4.24
N LEU A 104 -15.29 21.17 -5.09
CA LEU A 104 -16.09 21.52 -6.27
C LEU A 104 -17.41 22.21 -5.90
N SER A 105 -18.07 21.75 -4.83
CA SER A 105 -19.34 22.32 -4.37
C SER A 105 -19.19 23.68 -3.69
N GLU A 106 -18.04 23.94 -3.05
CA GLU A 106 -17.75 25.22 -2.38
C GLU A 106 -17.19 26.29 -3.33
N GLY A 107 -17.03 26.01 -4.63
CA GLY A 107 -16.50 26.96 -5.62
C GLY A 107 -15.05 27.41 -5.36
N LYS A 108 -14.34 26.76 -4.43
CA LYS A 108 -12.94 27.07 -4.09
C LYS A 108 -12.01 26.38 -5.09
N ASN A 109 -11.52 27.15 -6.05
CA ASN A 109 -10.44 26.73 -6.96
C ASN A 109 -9.11 26.70 -6.18
N TYR A 110 -8.64 25.53 -5.78
CA TYR A 110 -7.26 25.37 -5.28
C TYR A 110 -6.31 25.10 -6.46
N PRO A 111 -5.09 25.70 -6.47
CA PRO A 111 -4.13 25.57 -7.55
C PRO A 111 -3.59 24.14 -7.54
N GLY A 112 -3.92 23.36 -8.56
CA GLY A 112 -3.68 21.92 -8.59
C GLY A 112 -4.68 21.18 -9.47
N HIS A 113 -5.74 21.86 -9.93
CA HIS A 113 -6.53 21.38 -11.05
C HIS A 113 -5.66 21.41 -12.32
N LEU A 114 -5.00 20.29 -12.62
CA LEU A 114 -4.52 20.03 -13.98
C LEU A 114 -5.76 20.04 -14.87
N ARG A 115 -6.00 21.17 -15.54
CA ARG A 115 -6.97 21.24 -16.63
C ARG A 115 -6.53 20.19 -17.66
N GLN A 116 -7.32 19.14 -17.82
CA GLN A 116 -7.22 18.30 -19.01
C GLN A 116 -7.52 19.21 -20.20
N GLY A 117 -6.50 19.61 -20.96
CA GLY A 117 -6.73 20.34 -22.22
C GLY A 117 -5.65 21.26 -22.75
N GLU A 118 -4.53 21.52 -22.07
CA GLU A 118 -3.48 22.37 -22.65
C GLU A 118 -2.31 21.52 -23.18
N VAL A 119 -2.48 21.04 -24.41
CA VAL A 119 -1.35 20.67 -25.27
C VAL A 119 -0.77 21.98 -25.82
N PRO A 120 0.48 22.34 -25.52
CA PRO A 120 1.07 23.53 -26.10
C PRO A 120 1.42 23.24 -27.57
N HIS A 121 0.67 23.86 -28.48
CA HIS A 121 1.18 24.18 -29.81
C HIS A 121 2.01 25.45 -29.69
N ASN A 122 3.34 25.30 -29.61
CA ASN A 122 4.32 25.86 -30.55
C ASN A 122 5.73 25.41 -30.14
#